data_AF-A0A2N1P4F4-F1
#
_entry.id   AF-A0A2N1P4F4-F1
#
_cell.length_a   1.000
_cell.length_b   1.000
_cell.length_c   1.000
_cell.angle_alpha   90.00
_cell.angle_beta   90.00
_cell.angle_gamma   90.00
#
_symmetry.space_group_name_H-M   'P 1'
#
loop_
_entity.id
_entity.type
_entity.pdbx_description
1 polymer ?
#
loop_
_entity_poly.entity_id
_entity_poly.type
_entity_poly.pdbx_seq_one_letter_code
_entity_poly.pdbx_strand_id
1 'polypeptide(L)'
;MAEIYLHGNKLESIFELLGEKENSITYSIGWALANCKSLLNEFLKNALNRPVNDDITIVRLQEFQKGSGKTDIEILGKGFHIIVEAKRGWKVPGEDQLTMYASRLKSNHHSHNMIISMSECSQEYASFHLGNNTLGIPVQHLSWKDIVLFTKKVTNAAHAEKRLLSQLRSYLERIVNMQNQSSNIVYVVSLNLGRPPQSSISWIDIVEKKGLYFYPTKSRGWPADTPNYIGFRYNGKLQSIYHVESWKIVDDLHTEIEEIGKGVLDNPHYLCSLGPAIRPSKEVRSGRVYGPGHCYVMFDLLLTCDTISEAVQKTNERLKKEN
;
A
#
# COMPACT_ATOMS: atom_id res chain seq x y z
N MET A 1 -15.27 21.94 -20.55
CA MET A 1 -14.67 22.37 -19.27
C MET A 1 -13.28 22.88 -19.57
N ALA A 2 -12.83 23.94 -18.90
CA ALA A 2 -11.44 24.39 -19.01
C ALA A 2 -10.51 23.36 -18.36
N GLU A 3 -9.33 23.18 -18.93
CA GLU A 3 -8.27 22.35 -18.34
C GLU A 3 -7.39 23.21 -17.43
N ILE A 4 -6.92 22.63 -16.33
CA ILE A 4 -6.04 23.30 -15.38
C ILE A 4 -4.72 22.51 -15.31
N TYR A 5 -3.62 23.26 -15.28
CA TYR A 5 -2.26 22.71 -15.23
C TYR A 5 -1.48 23.38 -14.10
N LEU A 6 -0.70 22.60 -13.36
CA LEU A 6 0.28 23.09 -12.39
C LEU A 6 1.66 22.59 -12.79
N HIS A 7 2.60 23.51 -13.03
CA HIS A 7 3.95 23.20 -13.51
C HIS A 7 3.97 22.29 -14.76
N GLY A 8 3.00 22.44 -15.67
CA GLY A 8 2.89 21.66 -16.90
C GLY A 8 2.15 20.32 -16.75
N ASN A 9 1.78 19.90 -15.54
CA ASN A 9 0.98 18.69 -15.30
C ASN A 9 -0.50 19.04 -15.24
N LYS A 10 -1.33 18.33 -16.01
CA LYS A 10 -2.79 18.45 -15.94
C LYS A 10 -3.27 17.96 -14.58
N LEU A 11 -4.13 18.73 -13.92
CA LEU A 11 -4.72 18.30 -12.66
C LEU A 11 -6.01 17.53 -12.90
N GLU A 12 -6.15 16.40 -12.20
CA GLU A 12 -7.34 15.55 -12.23
C GLU A 12 -8.18 15.71 -10.95
N SER A 13 -7.57 16.26 -9.90
CA SER A 13 -8.21 16.49 -8.61
C SER A 13 -7.85 17.85 -8.02
N ILE A 14 -8.84 18.50 -7.39
CA ILE A 14 -8.63 19.73 -6.63
C ILE A 14 -7.62 19.58 -5.49
N PHE A 15 -7.49 18.37 -4.92
CA PHE A 15 -6.55 18.11 -3.83
C PHE A 15 -5.09 18.18 -4.27
N GLU A 16 -4.82 18.05 -5.58
CA GLU A 16 -3.47 18.16 -6.12
C GLU A 16 -2.88 19.57 -5.96
N LEU A 17 -3.74 20.58 -5.76
CA LEU A 17 -3.32 21.94 -5.43
C LEU A 17 -2.61 22.03 -4.07
N LEU A 18 -2.85 21.07 -3.16
CA LEU A 18 -2.16 20.99 -1.87
C LEU A 18 -0.75 20.36 -1.99
N GLY A 19 -0.44 19.71 -3.11
CA GLY A 19 0.77 18.90 -3.30
C GLY A 19 0.67 17.50 -2.73
N GLU A 20 1.79 16.77 -2.67
CA GLU A 20 1.84 15.32 -2.33
C GLU A 20 2.60 15.01 -1.04
N LYS A 21 2.82 16.04 -0.20
CA LYS A 21 3.49 15.85 1.09
C LYS A 21 2.51 15.21 2.08
N GLU A 22 3.04 14.57 3.11
CA GLU A 22 2.26 13.91 4.18
C GLU A 22 1.11 14.79 4.69
N ASN A 23 1.40 16.04 5.07
CA ASN A 23 0.38 17.00 5.49
C ASN A 23 -0.69 17.25 4.42
N SER A 24 -0.33 17.34 3.15
CA SER A 24 -1.28 17.54 2.04
C SER A 24 -2.26 16.38 1.92
N ILE A 25 -1.77 15.15 2.11
CA ILE A 25 -2.59 13.93 2.12
C ILE A 25 -3.53 13.94 3.33
N THR A 26 -2.99 14.17 4.53
CA THR A 26 -3.75 14.27 5.77
C THR A 26 -4.86 15.32 5.70
N TYR A 27 -4.56 16.52 5.19
CA TYR A 27 -5.56 17.58 5.03
C TYR A 27 -6.66 17.18 4.05
N SER A 28 -6.29 16.53 2.94
CA SER A 28 -7.26 16.08 1.94
C SER A 28 -8.23 15.05 2.53
N ILE A 29 -7.71 14.10 3.32
CA ILE A 29 -8.54 13.08 3.98
C ILE A 29 -9.40 13.70 5.07
N GLY A 30 -8.84 14.52 5.96
CA GLY A 30 -9.63 15.17 7.01
C GLY A 30 -10.71 16.09 6.45
N TRP A 31 -10.42 16.83 5.37
CA TRP A 31 -11.41 17.62 4.66
C TRP A 31 -12.55 16.76 4.10
N ALA A 32 -12.21 15.63 3.48
CA ALA A 32 -13.21 14.71 2.94
C ALA A 32 -14.05 14.05 4.04
N LEU A 33 -13.44 13.65 5.17
CA LEU A 33 -14.16 13.12 6.33
C LEU A 33 -15.12 14.16 6.92
N ALA A 34 -14.73 15.43 6.97
CA ALA A 34 -15.59 16.51 7.48
C ALA A 34 -16.76 16.85 6.55
N ASN A 35 -16.59 16.70 5.22
CA ASN A 35 -17.55 17.14 4.21
C ASN A 35 -18.28 15.99 3.50
N CYS A 36 -18.02 14.73 3.88
CA CYS A 36 -18.72 13.57 3.37
C CYS A 36 -19.11 12.63 4.52
N LYS A 37 -20.35 12.75 5.00
CA LYS A 37 -20.90 11.92 6.08
C LYS A 37 -20.87 10.44 5.69
N SER A 38 -21.13 10.14 4.41
CA SER A 38 -21.10 8.77 3.90
C SER A 38 -19.69 8.14 4.02
N LEU A 39 -18.63 8.89 3.73
CA LEU A 39 -17.25 8.44 3.92
C LEU A 39 -16.89 8.30 5.39
N LEU A 40 -17.25 9.29 6.20
CA LEU A 40 -17.01 9.28 7.64
C LEU A 40 -17.65 8.07 8.30
N ASN A 41 -18.89 7.74 7.94
CA ASN A 41 -19.58 6.56 8.46
C ASN A 41 -18.87 5.26 8.09
N GLU A 42 -18.40 5.12 6.84
CA GLU A 42 -17.62 3.94 6.43
C GLU A 42 -16.29 3.88 7.18
N PHE A 43 -15.59 5.00 7.33
CA PHE A 43 -14.36 5.09 8.11
C PHE A 43 -14.58 4.64 9.57
N LEU A 44 -15.57 5.23 10.26
CA LEU A 44 -15.89 4.92 11.65
C LEU A 44 -16.34 3.47 11.82
N LYS A 45 -17.08 2.92 10.86
CA LYS A 45 -17.50 1.52 10.86
C LYS A 45 -16.31 0.57 10.85
N ASN A 46 -15.32 0.83 10.01
CA ASN A 46 -14.11 0.00 9.93
C ASN A 46 -13.24 0.19 11.17
N ALA A 47 -13.06 1.43 11.63
CA ALA A 47 -12.27 1.76 12.80
C ALA A 47 -12.84 1.14 14.10
N LEU A 48 -14.12 1.33 14.38
CA LEU A 48 -14.77 0.91 15.62
C LEU A 48 -15.42 -0.48 15.53
N ASN A 49 -15.32 -1.14 14.38
CA ASN A 49 -15.94 -2.42 14.06
C ASN A 49 -17.45 -2.48 14.36
N ARG A 50 -18.14 -1.35 14.22
CA ARG A 50 -19.59 -1.21 14.40
C ARG A 50 -20.11 0.02 13.68
N PRO A 51 -21.36 0.02 13.21
CA PRO A 51 -21.96 1.24 12.67
C PRO A 51 -22.05 2.31 13.76
N VAL A 52 -21.68 3.54 13.40
CA VAL A 52 -21.79 4.70 14.28
C VAL A 52 -22.84 5.63 13.67
N ASN A 53 -23.84 5.98 14.48
CA ASN A 53 -24.90 6.91 14.10
C ASN A 53 -24.92 8.08 15.09
N ASP A 54 -23.77 8.75 15.22
CA ASP A 54 -23.62 9.94 16.06
C ASP A 54 -23.86 11.19 15.21
N ASP A 55 -24.81 12.03 15.63
CA ASP A 55 -25.22 13.21 14.88
C ASP A 55 -24.20 14.36 14.90
N ILE A 56 -23.28 14.35 15.86
CA ILE A 56 -22.25 15.39 15.99
C ILE A 56 -20.89 14.71 15.96
N THR A 57 -20.17 14.94 14.87
CA THR A 57 -18.77 14.58 14.73
C THR A 57 -17.96 15.83 14.38
N ILE A 58 -16.90 16.09 15.13
CA ILE A 58 -15.94 17.15 14.84
C ILE A 58 -14.70 16.49 14.27
N VAL A 59 -14.25 16.94 13.09
CA VAL A 59 -12.96 16.58 12.52
C VAL A 59 -12.03 17.76 12.70
N ARG A 60 -10.93 17.57 13.43
CA ARG A 60 -9.87 18.57 13.62
C ARG A 60 -8.62 18.12 12.90
N LEU A 61 -7.88 19.09 12.36
CA LEU A 61 -6.63 18.85 11.66
C LEU A 61 -5.50 19.55 12.41
N GLN A 62 -4.39 18.86 12.65
CA GLN A 62 -3.17 19.49 13.15
C GLN A 62 -3.28 20.17 14.52
N GLU A 63 -4.03 19.56 15.43
CA GLU A 63 -4.27 20.07 16.78
C GLU A 63 -3.04 19.90 17.68
N PHE A 64 -2.55 21.02 18.20
CA PHE A 64 -1.44 21.04 19.14
C PHE A 64 -1.96 21.15 20.58
N GLN A 65 -1.53 20.22 21.43
CA GLN A 65 -1.71 20.33 22.87
C GLN A 65 -0.35 20.40 23.55
N LYS A 66 -0.16 21.42 24.39
CA LYS A 66 1.10 21.63 25.11
C LYS A 66 1.43 20.40 25.95
N GLY A 67 2.57 19.76 25.67
CA GLY A 67 3.01 18.53 26.34
C GLY A 67 2.42 17.23 25.79
N SER A 68 1.58 17.28 24.76
CA SER A 68 0.96 16.10 24.13
C SER A 68 1.07 16.05 22.60
N GLY A 69 1.95 16.90 22.04
CA GLY A 69 2.30 16.89 20.62
C GLY A 69 1.24 17.49 19.71
N LYS A 70 1.45 17.28 18.41
CA LYS A 70 0.59 17.75 17.33
C LYS A 70 0.02 16.54 16.59
N THR A 71 -1.29 16.38 16.61
CA THR A 71 -1.99 15.26 15.97
C THR A 71 -2.36 15.60 14.54
N ASP A 72 -2.34 14.62 13.64
CA ASP A 72 -2.67 14.87 12.24
C ASP A 72 -4.16 15.07 12.00
N ILE A 73 -4.99 14.13 12.47
CA ILE A 73 -6.46 14.23 12.45
C ILE A 73 -7.03 13.78 13.79
N GLU A 74 -7.99 14.52 14.33
CA GLU A 74 -8.82 14.06 15.45
C GLU A 74 -10.28 14.00 15.03
N ILE A 75 -10.95 12.91 15.38
CA ILE A 75 -12.36 12.71 15.12
C ILE A 75 -13.05 12.49 16.47
N LEU A 76 -13.90 13.44 16.84
CA LEU A 76 -14.60 13.45 18.12
C LEU A 76 -16.09 13.30 17.89
N GLY A 77 -16.68 12.28 18.50
CA GLY A 77 -18.13 12.09 18.59
C GLY A 77 -18.60 12.11 20.05
N LYS A 78 -19.88 11.84 20.30
CA LYS A 78 -20.40 11.77 21.68
C LYS A 78 -19.78 10.59 22.43
N GLY A 79 -19.68 9.44 21.78
CA GLY A 79 -19.19 8.20 22.39
C GLY A 79 -17.71 7.87 22.16
N PHE A 80 -16.99 8.65 21.35
CA PHE A 80 -15.66 8.27 20.90
C PHE A 80 -14.73 9.45 20.65
N HIS A 81 -13.42 9.19 20.79
CA HIS A 81 -12.35 10.08 20.36
C HIS A 81 -11.27 9.24 19.66
N ILE A 82 -11.10 9.50 18.36
CA ILE A 82 -10.12 8.83 17.52
C ILE A 82 -9.03 9.82 17.13
N ILE A 83 -7.78 9.48 17.40
CA ILE A 83 -6.61 10.21 16.89
C ILE A 83 -6.04 9.41 15.72
N VAL A 84 -5.88 10.06 14.57
CA VAL A 84 -5.18 9.50 13.41
C VAL A 84 -3.81 10.17 13.33
N GLU A 85 -2.76 9.37 13.29
CA GLU A 85 -1.39 9.82 13.02
C GLU A 85 -0.95 9.26 11.67
N ALA A 86 -0.67 10.15 10.72
CA ALA A 86 -0.25 9.80 9.38
C ALA A 86 1.28 9.72 9.31
N LYS A 87 1.79 8.83 8.47
CA LYS A 87 3.21 8.77 8.07
C LYS A 87 3.32 8.50 6.57
N ARG A 88 4.31 9.10 5.92
CA ARG A 88 4.69 8.77 4.54
C ARG A 88 5.58 7.53 4.50
N GLY A 89 5.46 6.75 3.43
CA GLY A 89 6.24 5.54 3.22
C GLY A 89 5.81 4.41 4.14
N TRP A 90 6.70 3.41 4.24
CA TRP A 90 6.53 2.26 5.14
C TRP A 90 6.99 2.59 6.57
N LYS A 91 6.60 3.76 7.03
CA LYS A 91 6.86 4.23 8.40
C LYS A 91 5.59 4.06 9.23
N VAL A 92 5.79 3.79 10.51
CA VAL A 92 4.73 3.82 11.52
C VAL A 92 5.12 4.83 12.61
N PRO A 93 4.15 5.38 13.35
CA PRO A 93 4.44 6.24 14.49
C PRO A 93 5.35 5.55 15.52
N GLY A 94 6.26 6.31 16.11
CA GLY A 94 7.13 5.81 17.18
C GLY A 94 6.38 5.63 18.51
N GLU A 95 6.92 4.79 19.39
CA GLU A 95 6.33 4.46 20.69
C GLU A 95 6.09 5.71 21.57
N ASP A 96 7.01 6.68 21.54
CA ASP A 96 6.87 7.94 22.28
C ASP A 96 5.65 8.75 21.83
N GLN A 97 5.42 8.84 20.51
CA GLN A 97 4.24 9.54 19.97
C GLN A 97 2.95 8.83 20.38
N LEU A 98 2.91 7.49 20.27
CA LEU A 98 1.75 6.70 20.63
C LEU A 98 1.43 6.79 22.13
N THR A 99 2.45 6.77 22.99
CA THR A 99 2.31 6.90 24.45
C THR A 99 1.72 8.26 24.83
N MET A 100 2.17 9.31 24.17
CA MET A 100 1.68 10.66 24.35
C MET A 100 0.20 10.80 23.96
N TYR A 101 -0.19 10.25 22.80
CA TYR A 101 -1.58 10.25 22.36
C TYR A 101 -2.48 9.36 23.20
N ALA A 102 -1.99 8.20 23.65
CA ALA A 102 -2.72 7.32 24.54
C ALA A 102 -3.03 8.01 25.88
N SER A 103 -2.08 8.80 26.40
CA SER A 103 -2.29 9.60 27.61
C SER A 103 -3.35 10.69 27.41
N ARG A 104 -3.29 11.40 26.27
CA ARG A 104 -4.29 12.41 25.87
C ARG A 104 -5.69 11.81 25.70
N LEU A 105 -5.79 10.58 25.21
CA LEU A 105 -7.06 9.88 25.07
C LEU A 105 -7.61 9.40 26.41
N LYS A 106 -6.76 8.84 27.28
CA LYS A 106 -7.14 8.36 28.62
C LYS A 106 -7.68 9.46 29.54
N SER A 107 -7.22 10.70 29.37
CA SER A 107 -7.76 11.83 30.13
C SER A 107 -9.19 12.21 29.74
N ASN A 108 -9.71 11.70 28.62
CA ASN A 108 -11.06 11.99 28.15
C ASN A 108 -12.04 10.90 28.60
N HIS A 109 -13.25 11.30 29.01
CA HIS A 109 -14.30 10.39 29.50
C HIS A 109 -15.11 9.69 28.39
N HIS A 110 -14.61 9.64 27.16
CA HIS A 110 -15.29 8.92 26.08
C HIS A 110 -15.18 7.41 26.26
N SER A 111 -16.24 6.68 25.90
CA SER A 111 -16.30 5.23 26.06
C SER A 111 -15.47 4.46 25.04
N HIS A 112 -15.14 5.09 23.89
CA HIS A 112 -14.37 4.45 22.81
C HIS A 112 -13.24 5.38 22.35
N ASN A 113 -12.07 5.18 22.92
CA ASN A 113 -10.86 5.90 22.54
C ASN A 113 -9.95 5.00 21.71
N MET A 114 -9.33 5.54 20.66
CA MET A 114 -8.45 4.75 19.79
C MET A 114 -7.44 5.62 19.04
N ILE A 115 -6.31 5.01 18.73
CA ILE A 115 -5.30 5.58 17.83
C ILE A 115 -5.33 4.80 16.52
N ILE A 116 -5.31 5.50 15.40
CA ILE A 116 -5.14 4.94 14.06
C ILE A 116 -3.80 5.43 13.53
N SER A 117 -2.87 4.50 13.32
CA SER A 117 -1.68 4.73 12.49
C SER A 117 -2.11 4.69 11.03
N MET A 118 -1.71 5.67 10.22
CA MET A 118 -2.08 5.72 8.81
C MET A 118 -0.85 5.91 7.92
N SER A 119 -0.58 5.00 6.99
CA SER A 119 0.58 5.14 6.09
C SER A 119 0.45 4.29 4.82
N GLU A 120 1.56 4.06 4.12
CA GLU A 120 1.61 3.24 2.90
C GLU A 120 1.85 1.76 3.19
N CYS A 121 2.18 1.38 4.42
CA CYS A 121 2.49 -0.01 4.74
C CYS A 121 1.23 -0.88 4.85
N SER A 122 1.44 -2.20 4.79
CA SER A 122 0.35 -3.15 4.99
C SER A 122 0.00 -3.28 6.47
N GLN A 123 -1.21 -3.77 6.75
CA GLN A 123 -1.68 -4.06 8.10
C GLN A 123 -0.72 -5.00 8.85
N GLU A 124 -0.17 -6.01 8.17
CA GLU A 124 0.74 -7.00 8.75
C GLU A 124 2.07 -6.36 9.14
N TYR A 125 2.63 -5.53 8.25
CA TYR A 125 3.87 -4.81 8.54
C TYR A 125 3.67 -3.86 9.72
N ALA A 126 2.59 -3.08 9.70
CA ALA A 126 2.29 -2.16 10.79
C ALA A 126 2.09 -2.90 12.12
N SER A 127 1.38 -4.02 12.12
CA SER A 127 1.14 -4.83 13.33
C SER A 127 2.44 -5.37 13.92
N PHE A 128 3.41 -5.74 13.08
CA PHE A 128 4.73 -6.17 13.53
C PHE A 128 5.54 -5.03 14.17
N HIS A 129 5.44 -3.82 13.63
CA HIS A 129 6.27 -2.67 14.05
C HIS A 129 5.66 -1.78 15.13
N LEU A 130 4.34 -1.75 15.27
CA LEU A 130 3.64 -1.00 16.33
C LEU A 130 3.74 -1.69 17.70
N GLY A 131 4.17 -2.95 17.74
CA GLY A 131 4.33 -3.72 18.97
C GLY A 131 3.00 -4.15 19.61
N ASN A 132 3.08 -4.98 20.65
CA ASN A 132 1.90 -5.44 21.37
C ASN A 132 1.36 -4.34 22.30
N ASN A 133 0.04 -4.23 22.34
CA ASN A 133 -0.78 -3.15 22.92
C ASN A 133 -0.59 -2.94 24.45
N THR A 134 0.55 -2.39 24.89
CA THR A 134 0.83 -2.00 26.28
C THR A 134 0.25 -0.64 26.68
N LEU A 135 -0.26 0.11 25.71
CA LEU A 135 -0.74 1.49 25.90
C LEU A 135 -2.11 1.57 26.58
N GLY A 136 -2.85 0.47 26.69
CA GLY A 136 -4.20 0.44 27.27
C GLY A 136 -5.25 1.20 26.45
N ILE A 137 -4.91 1.61 25.23
CA ILE A 137 -5.80 2.18 24.22
C ILE A 137 -5.58 1.39 22.93
N PRO A 138 -6.63 0.92 22.24
CA PRO A 138 -6.47 0.24 20.96
C PRO A 138 -5.67 1.08 19.95
N VAL A 139 -4.71 0.44 19.29
CA VAL A 139 -3.99 0.99 18.15
C VAL A 139 -4.31 0.13 16.94
N GLN A 140 -4.89 0.73 15.91
CA GLN A 140 -5.13 0.10 14.62
C GLN A 140 -4.28 0.75 13.55
N HIS A 141 -4.19 0.10 12.40
CA HIS A 141 -3.55 0.66 11.23
C HIS A 141 -4.55 0.74 10.08
N LEU A 142 -4.41 1.76 9.23
CA LEU A 142 -5.11 1.89 7.96
C LEU A 142 -4.11 2.38 6.91
N SER A 143 -4.12 1.76 5.74
CA SER A 143 -3.33 2.24 4.62
C SER A 143 -4.06 3.34 3.85
N TRP A 144 -3.35 4.13 3.03
CA TRP A 144 -4.00 5.03 2.07
C TRP A 144 -4.91 4.27 1.08
N LYS A 145 -4.57 3.00 0.79
CA LYS A 145 -5.38 2.11 -0.05
C LYS A 145 -6.70 1.76 0.62
N ASP A 146 -6.73 1.58 1.94
CA ASP A 146 -7.98 1.35 2.67
C ASP A 146 -8.92 2.54 2.53
N ILE A 147 -8.40 3.78 2.59
CA ILE A 147 -9.21 4.98 2.36
C ILE A 147 -9.77 5.00 0.93
N VAL A 148 -8.96 4.67 -0.08
CA VAL A 148 -9.44 4.52 -1.47
C VAL A 148 -10.55 3.48 -1.55
N LEU A 149 -10.41 2.33 -0.89
CA LEU A 149 -11.45 1.29 -0.84
C LEU A 149 -12.72 1.79 -0.14
N PHE A 150 -12.61 2.57 0.94
CA PHE A 150 -13.77 3.19 1.60
C PHE A 150 -14.50 4.12 0.64
N THR A 151 -13.79 4.94 -0.14
CA THR A 151 -14.44 5.77 -1.16
C THR A 151 -15.21 4.94 -2.20
N LYS A 152 -14.77 3.71 -2.50
CA LYS A 152 -15.42 2.80 -3.46
C LYS A 152 -16.65 2.10 -2.87
N LYS A 153 -16.61 1.77 -1.58
CA LYS A 153 -17.73 1.14 -0.85
C LYS A 153 -18.93 2.08 -0.68
N VAL A 154 -18.70 3.39 -0.67
CA VAL A 154 -19.79 4.37 -0.60
C VAL A 154 -20.55 4.43 -1.93
N THR A 155 -21.70 3.75 -2.01
CA THR A 155 -22.57 3.71 -3.20
C THR A 155 -23.73 4.71 -3.11
N ASN A 156 -24.27 4.90 -1.90
CA ASN A 156 -25.45 5.72 -1.63
C ASN A 156 -25.08 7.09 -1.03
N ALA A 157 -24.36 7.91 -1.80
CA ALA A 157 -23.97 9.27 -1.43
C ALA A 157 -24.71 10.33 -2.24
N ALA A 158 -24.85 11.53 -1.68
CA ALA A 158 -25.37 12.70 -2.40
C ALA A 158 -24.45 13.07 -3.58
N HIS A 159 -24.96 13.82 -4.57
CA HIS A 159 -24.15 14.19 -5.75
C HIS A 159 -22.88 14.96 -5.39
N ALA A 160 -22.95 15.88 -4.42
CA ALA A 160 -21.78 16.64 -3.95
C ALA A 160 -20.74 15.73 -3.30
N GLU A 161 -21.19 14.79 -2.46
CA GLU A 161 -20.31 13.79 -1.84
C GLU A 161 -19.67 12.88 -2.88
N LYS A 162 -20.44 12.38 -3.88
CA LYS A 162 -19.90 11.57 -4.98
C LYS A 162 -18.78 12.28 -5.73
N ARG A 163 -18.95 13.58 -6.01
CA ARG A 163 -17.92 14.40 -6.65
C ARG A 163 -16.68 14.51 -5.76
N LEU A 164 -16.85 14.80 -4.47
CA LEU A 164 -15.74 14.89 -3.51
C LEU A 164 -14.99 13.55 -3.38
N LEU A 165 -15.73 12.45 -3.28
CA LEU A 165 -15.18 11.09 -3.24
C LEU A 165 -14.37 10.77 -4.50
N SER A 166 -14.87 11.15 -5.68
CA SER A 166 -14.13 10.98 -6.93
C SER A 166 -12.83 11.78 -6.92
N GLN A 167 -12.85 13.03 -6.46
CA GLN A 167 -11.66 13.88 -6.37
C GLN A 167 -10.64 13.33 -5.38
N LEU A 168 -11.08 12.89 -4.19
CA LEU A 168 -10.20 12.28 -3.21
C LEU A 168 -9.59 10.99 -3.75
N ARG A 169 -10.41 10.15 -4.38
CA ARG A 169 -9.97 8.88 -4.95
C ARG A 169 -8.90 9.08 -6.01
N SER A 170 -9.14 9.93 -7.01
CA SER A 170 -8.16 10.20 -8.07
C SER A 170 -6.82 10.69 -7.48
N TYR A 171 -6.88 11.59 -6.50
CA TYR A 171 -5.69 12.11 -5.82
C TYR A 171 -4.92 11.01 -5.05
N LEU A 172 -5.61 10.22 -4.22
CA LEU A 172 -4.98 9.16 -3.43
C LEU A 172 -4.46 8.01 -4.31
N GLU A 173 -5.20 7.60 -5.34
CA GLU A 173 -4.76 6.57 -6.29
C GLU A 173 -3.49 7.03 -7.03
N ARG A 174 -3.40 8.30 -7.40
CA ARG A 174 -2.18 8.85 -8.03
C ARG A 174 -0.98 8.81 -7.08
N ILE A 175 -1.15 9.20 -5.82
CA ILE A 175 -0.07 9.12 -4.82
C ILE A 175 0.39 7.68 -4.62
N VAL A 176 -0.56 6.77 -4.42
CA VAL A 176 -0.30 5.34 -4.24
C VAL A 176 0.41 4.74 -5.46
N ASN A 177 0.02 5.14 -6.67
CA ASN A 177 0.61 4.65 -7.92
C ASN A 177 2.01 5.27 -8.20
N MET A 178 2.18 6.59 -8.01
CA MET A 178 3.44 7.30 -8.28
C MET A 178 4.58 6.86 -7.36
N GLN A 179 4.29 6.55 -6.10
CA GLN A 179 5.33 6.16 -5.15
C GLN A 179 5.92 4.79 -5.48
N ASN A 180 5.10 3.88 -5.98
CA ASN A 180 5.60 2.61 -6.51
C ASN A 180 6.43 2.83 -7.78
N GLN A 181 5.97 3.68 -8.71
CA GLN A 181 6.68 4.01 -9.96
C GLN A 181 8.08 4.59 -9.73
N SER A 182 8.29 5.34 -8.64
CA SER A 182 9.61 5.89 -8.29
C SER A 182 10.54 4.90 -7.58
N SER A 183 10.01 3.75 -7.14
CA SER A 183 10.79 2.74 -6.43
C SER A 183 11.74 2.02 -7.38
N ASN A 184 13.01 1.98 -7.01
CA ASN A 184 14.02 1.13 -7.67
C ASN A 184 14.10 -0.26 -7.03
N ILE A 185 13.16 -0.66 -6.17
CA ILE A 185 13.17 -1.98 -5.57
C ILE A 185 12.57 -3.01 -6.54
N VAL A 186 13.31 -4.09 -6.74
CA VAL A 186 12.93 -5.25 -7.53
C VAL A 186 12.52 -6.38 -6.59
N TYR A 187 11.33 -6.93 -6.80
CA TYR A 187 10.90 -8.17 -6.17
C TYR A 187 11.39 -9.37 -6.99
N VAL A 188 12.37 -10.09 -6.47
CA VAL A 188 13.01 -11.21 -7.19
C VAL A 188 12.34 -12.53 -6.82
N VAL A 189 11.87 -13.24 -7.84
CA VAL A 189 11.11 -14.47 -7.78
C VAL A 189 11.89 -15.62 -8.42
N SER A 190 11.87 -16.79 -7.79
CA SER A 190 12.36 -18.02 -8.42
C SER A 190 11.27 -18.65 -9.28
N LEU A 191 11.50 -18.78 -10.58
CA LEU A 191 10.62 -19.55 -11.46
C LEU A 191 10.99 -21.03 -11.42
N ASN A 192 9.97 -21.88 -11.34
CA ASN A 192 10.13 -23.32 -11.51
C ASN A 192 10.24 -23.65 -13.01
N LEU A 193 11.03 -24.65 -13.37
CA LEU A 193 11.13 -25.17 -14.75
C LEU A 193 9.86 -25.88 -15.24
N GLY A 194 8.94 -26.20 -14.33
CA GLY A 194 7.66 -26.85 -14.61
C GLY A 194 6.57 -25.88 -15.07
N ARG A 195 5.33 -26.34 -14.89
CA ARG A 195 4.10 -25.63 -15.29
C ARG A 195 3.25 -25.30 -14.06
N PRO A 196 2.43 -24.24 -14.10
CA PRO A 196 1.35 -24.07 -13.14
C PRO A 196 0.41 -25.29 -13.14
N PRO A 197 -0.34 -25.52 -12.04
CA PRO A 197 -1.38 -26.55 -12.01
C PRO A 197 -2.35 -26.39 -13.20
N GLN A 198 -2.72 -27.51 -13.82
CA GLN A 198 -3.64 -27.54 -14.96
C GLN A 198 -3.25 -26.66 -16.16
N SER A 199 -1.96 -26.33 -16.29
CA SER A 199 -1.45 -25.51 -17.38
C SER A 199 -0.68 -26.32 -18.42
N SER A 200 -0.88 -25.98 -19.69
CA SER A 200 -0.06 -26.48 -20.81
C SER A 200 1.19 -25.61 -21.08
N ILE A 201 1.21 -24.36 -20.59
CA ILE A 201 2.33 -23.42 -20.70
C ILE A 201 3.22 -23.44 -19.44
N SER A 202 4.53 -23.26 -19.60
CA SER A 202 5.49 -23.21 -18.48
C SER A 202 5.49 -21.87 -17.78
N TRP A 203 5.96 -21.82 -16.52
CA TRP A 203 6.14 -20.56 -15.79
C TRP A 203 7.05 -19.58 -16.53
N ILE A 204 8.12 -20.10 -17.14
CA ILE A 204 9.07 -19.30 -17.91
C ILE A 204 8.39 -18.76 -19.18
N ASP A 205 7.62 -19.57 -19.89
CA ASP A 205 6.95 -19.14 -21.12
C ASP A 205 5.84 -18.12 -20.85
N ILE A 206 5.13 -18.20 -19.73
CA ILE A 206 4.15 -17.18 -19.34
C ILE A 206 4.83 -15.80 -19.22
N VAL A 207 6.00 -15.75 -18.61
CA VAL A 207 6.78 -14.52 -18.49
C VAL A 207 7.38 -14.10 -19.84
N GLU A 208 8.16 -14.96 -20.46
CA GLU A 208 9.00 -14.61 -21.62
C GLU A 208 8.21 -14.47 -22.92
N LYS A 209 7.14 -15.25 -23.11
CA LYS A 209 6.36 -15.22 -24.37
C LYS A 209 5.08 -14.39 -24.27
N LYS A 210 4.45 -14.35 -23.09
CA LYS A 210 3.21 -13.57 -22.91
C LYS A 210 3.42 -12.24 -22.21
N GLY A 211 4.57 -12.00 -21.57
CA GLY A 211 4.78 -10.78 -20.79
C GLY A 211 3.83 -10.70 -19.60
N LEU A 212 3.49 -11.83 -18.99
CA LEU A 212 2.56 -11.90 -17.87
C LEU A 212 3.22 -12.58 -16.67
N TYR A 213 2.79 -12.21 -15.47
CA TYR A 213 3.11 -12.96 -14.26
C TYR A 213 1.99 -12.85 -13.24
N PHE A 214 1.75 -13.90 -12.46
CA PHE A 214 0.70 -13.90 -11.45
C PHE A 214 1.14 -14.54 -10.14
N TYR A 215 0.52 -14.09 -9.05
CA TYR A 215 0.72 -14.63 -7.71
C TYR A 215 -0.49 -14.37 -6.79
N PRO A 216 -0.69 -15.16 -5.71
CA PRO A 216 -1.86 -15.04 -4.85
C PRO A 216 -1.92 -13.70 -4.11
N THR A 217 -3.13 -13.14 -3.95
CA THR A 217 -3.37 -11.92 -3.14
C THR A 217 -3.21 -12.15 -1.63
N LYS A 218 -3.37 -13.40 -1.17
CA LYS A 218 -3.32 -13.77 0.25
C LYS A 218 -2.47 -15.01 0.45
N SER A 219 -1.16 -14.85 0.52
CA SER A 219 -0.26 -15.96 0.84
C SER A 219 1.06 -15.46 1.45
N ARG A 220 1.55 -16.19 2.46
CA ARG A 220 2.77 -15.83 3.21
C ARG A 220 3.97 -15.83 2.27
N GLY A 221 4.71 -14.72 2.21
CA GLY A 221 5.92 -14.57 1.40
C GLY A 221 5.73 -13.87 0.06
N TRP A 222 4.48 -13.62 -0.34
CA TRP A 222 4.16 -12.79 -1.51
C TRP A 222 4.04 -11.31 -1.14
N PRO A 223 4.24 -10.38 -2.09
CA PRO A 223 4.04 -8.96 -1.85
C PRO A 223 2.58 -8.69 -1.49
N ALA A 224 2.36 -7.85 -0.46
CA ALA A 224 1.02 -7.37 -0.12
C ALA A 224 0.43 -6.52 -1.27
N ASP A 225 1.31 -5.86 -2.02
CA ASP A 225 1.00 -4.98 -3.14
C ASP A 225 1.89 -5.28 -4.35
N THR A 226 1.42 -4.96 -5.55
CA THR A 226 2.18 -5.18 -6.78
C THR A 226 3.48 -4.40 -6.78
N PRO A 227 4.66 -5.02 -6.96
CA PRO A 227 5.94 -4.32 -7.02
C PRO A 227 6.09 -3.54 -8.34
N ASN A 228 6.89 -2.48 -8.34
CA ASN A 228 7.22 -1.72 -9.55
C ASN A 228 8.05 -2.53 -10.56
N TYR A 229 8.97 -3.35 -10.04
CA TYR A 229 9.81 -4.23 -10.83
C TYR A 229 9.76 -5.66 -10.28
N ILE A 230 9.71 -6.63 -11.19
CA ILE A 230 9.82 -8.05 -10.86
C ILE A 230 11.05 -8.63 -11.55
N GLY A 231 11.92 -9.28 -10.78
CA GLY A 231 13.07 -10.02 -11.28
C GLY A 231 12.79 -11.51 -11.28
N PHE A 232 13.19 -12.22 -12.34
CA PHE A 232 13.03 -13.67 -12.40
C PHE A 232 14.39 -14.36 -12.40
N ARG A 233 14.54 -15.32 -11.48
CA ARG A 233 15.69 -16.20 -11.40
C ARG A 233 15.30 -17.64 -11.66
N TYR A 234 16.13 -18.34 -12.42
CA TYR A 234 16.07 -19.79 -12.63
C TYR A 234 17.45 -20.26 -13.12
N ASN A 235 17.72 -21.56 -13.04
CA ASN A 235 19.04 -22.14 -13.32
C ASN A 235 20.18 -21.50 -12.49
N GLY A 236 19.88 -21.17 -11.22
CA GLY A 236 20.88 -20.65 -10.28
C GLY A 236 21.34 -19.21 -10.54
N LYS A 237 20.65 -18.45 -11.40
CA LYS A 237 20.99 -17.05 -11.72
C LYS A 237 19.78 -16.18 -12.03
N LEU A 238 19.97 -14.87 -11.93
CA LEU A 238 19.03 -13.87 -12.45
C LEU A 238 19.02 -13.94 -13.98
N GLN A 239 17.84 -13.87 -14.57
CA GLN A 239 17.64 -14.04 -16.02
C GLN A 239 17.12 -12.76 -16.68
N SER A 240 16.24 -12.07 -15.97
CA SER A 240 15.56 -10.88 -16.48
C SER A 240 14.92 -10.11 -15.34
N ILE A 241 14.80 -8.80 -15.53
CA ILE A 241 14.02 -7.89 -14.71
C ILE A 241 12.98 -7.24 -15.62
N TYR A 242 11.77 -7.06 -15.12
CA TYR A 242 10.67 -6.45 -15.84
C TYR A 242 10.07 -5.31 -15.03
N HIS A 243 9.76 -4.20 -15.68
CA HIS A 243 8.85 -3.21 -15.13
C HIS A 243 7.41 -3.76 -15.17
N VAL A 244 6.61 -3.48 -14.14
CA VAL A 244 5.19 -3.83 -14.13
C VAL A 244 4.40 -2.67 -14.73
N GLU A 245 3.92 -2.85 -15.96
CA GLU A 245 3.17 -1.81 -16.70
C GLU A 245 1.77 -1.61 -16.14
N SER A 246 1.12 -2.71 -15.75
CA SER A 246 -0.22 -2.69 -15.17
C SER A 246 -0.51 -3.98 -14.42
N TRP A 247 -1.55 -3.99 -13.60
CA TRP A 247 -2.02 -5.21 -12.94
C TRP A 247 -3.52 -5.15 -12.71
N LYS A 248 -4.11 -6.34 -12.50
CA LYS A 248 -5.49 -6.52 -12.07
C LYS A 248 -5.62 -7.71 -11.14
N ILE A 249 -6.69 -7.77 -10.37
CA ILE A 249 -7.03 -8.94 -9.56
C ILE A 249 -7.98 -9.82 -10.37
N VAL A 250 -7.66 -11.09 -10.48
CA VAL A 250 -8.46 -12.10 -11.20
C VAL A 250 -8.78 -13.28 -10.30
N ASP A 251 -9.97 -13.83 -10.47
CA ASP A 251 -10.43 -15.06 -9.84
C ASP A 251 -10.40 -16.27 -10.80
N ASP A 252 -10.25 -16.05 -12.12
CA ASP A 252 -10.00 -17.08 -13.13
C ASP A 252 -8.88 -16.63 -14.09
N LEU A 253 -7.77 -17.37 -14.11
CA LEU A 253 -6.61 -17.09 -14.98
C LEU A 253 -6.86 -17.47 -16.44
N HIS A 254 -7.77 -18.40 -16.73
CA HIS A 254 -8.03 -18.87 -18.09
C HIS A 254 -8.53 -17.75 -19.01
N THR A 255 -9.22 -16.77 -18.43
CA THR A 255 -9.73 -15.59 -19.17
C THR A 255 -8.61 -14.74 -19.78
N GLU A 256 -7.39 -14.84 -19.25
CA GLU A 256 -6.23 -14.05 -19.65
C GLU A 256 -5.08 -14.91 -20.20
N ILE A 257 -5.03 -16.17 -19.79
CA ILE A 257 -4.03 -17.16 -20.18
C ILE A 257 -4.77 -18.45 -20.55
N GLU A 258 -5.23 -18.55 -21.79
CA GLU A 258 -6.06 -19.67 -22.29
C GLU A 258 -5.42 -21.06 -22.08
N GLU A 259 -4.08 -21.12 -22.02
CA GLU A 259 -3.32 -22.36 -21.79
C GLU A 259 -3.43 -22.90 -20.35
N ILE A 260 -3.91 -22.09 -19.41
CA ILE A 260 -4.25 -22.51 -18.04
C ILE A 260 -5.69 -23.01 -18.04
N GLY A 261 -5.97 -24.16 -17.44
CA GLY A 261 -7.32 -24.72 -17.37
C GLY A 261 -8.35 -23.78 -16.75
N LYS A 262 -9.61 -23.89 -17.20
CA LYS A 262 -10.75 -23.14 -16.66
C LYS A 262 -10.99 -23.50 -15.19
N GLY A 263 -11.21 -22.49 -14.36
CA GLY A 263 -11.64 -22.70 -12.98
C GLY A 263 -11.43 -21.48 -12.09
N VAL A 264 -12.32 -21.30 -11.13
CA VAL A 264 -12.16 -20.28 -10.09
C VAL A 264 -11.03 -20.70 -9.16
N LEU A 265 -10.08 -19.80 -8.95
CA LEU A 265 -8.94 -19.98 -8.06
C LEU A 265 -9.39 -19.95 -6.60
N ASP A 266 -8.81 -20.80 -5.75
CA ASP A 266 -9.08 -20.82 -4.30
C ASP A 266 -8.84 -19.45 -3.63
N ASN A 267 -7.91 -18.66 -4.17
CA ASN A 267 -7.67 -17.28 -3.79
C ASN A 267 -7.54 -16.40 -5.03
N PRO A 268 -8.05 -15.15 -5.02
CA PRO A 268 -7.80 -14.20 -6.10
C PRO A 268 -6.30 -13.98 -6.28
N HIS A 269 -5.87 -13.81 -7.52
CA HIS A 269 -4.46 -13.57 -7.87
C HIS A 269 -4.28 -12.16 -8.42
N TYR A 270 -3.13 -11.56 -8.13
CA TYR A 270 -2.63 -10.44 -8.91
C TYR A 270 -2.14 -10.98 -10.25
N LEU A 271 -2.62 -10.42 -11.35
CA LEU A 271 -2.10 -10.66 -12.70
C LEU A 271 -1.43 -9.37 -13.18
N CYS A 272 -0.12 -9.45 -13.40
CA CYS A 272 0.73 -8.34 -13.80
C CYS A 272 1.04 -8.43 -15.30
N SER A 273 0.90 -7.30 -16.01
CA SER A 273 1.46 -7.11 -17.34
C SER A 273 2.87 -6.55 -17.21
N LEU A 274 3.81 -7.21 -17.88
CA LEU A 274 5.22 -6.92 -17.82
C LEU A 274 5.66 -6.15 -19.06
N GLY A 275 6.50 -5.14 -18.86
CA GLY A 275 7.13 -4.39 -19.94
C GLY A 275 8.23 -5.20 -20.64
N PRO A 276 9.12 -4.53 -21.40
CA PRO A 276 10.26 -5.19 -22.02
C PRO A 276 11.23 -5.81 -21.00
N ALA A 277 11.83 -6.94 -21.37
CA ALA A 277 12.83 -7.61 -20.54
C ALA A 277 14.11 -6.79 -20.42
N ILE A 278 14.52 -6.49 -19.19
CA ILE A 278 15.81 -5.91 -18.86
C ILE A 278 16.74 -7.04 -18.45
N ARG A 279 17.69 -7.39 -19.32
CA ARG A 279 18.63 -8.48 -19.07
C ARG A 279 19.93 -7.94 -18.48
N PRO A 280 20.45 -8.55 -17.40
CA PRO A 280 21.77 -8.21 -16.88
C PRO A 280 22.84 -8.37 -17.96
N SER A 281 23.77 -7.41 -18.06
CA SER A 281 24.90 -7.47 -18.99
C SER A 281 25.97 -8.49 -18.60
N LYS A 282 25.91 -9.00 -17.36
CA LYS A 282 26.76 -10.05 -16.83
C LYS A 282 25.94 -11.12 -16.12
N GLU A 283 26.51 -12.30 -15.93
CA GLU A 283 25.88 -13.32 -15.09
C GLU A 283 25.81 -12.86 -13.63
N VAL A 284 24.61 -12.92 -13.06
CA VAL A 284 24.36 -12.60 -11.64
C VAL A 284 23.83 -13.86 -10.96
N ARG A 285 24.68 -14.55 -10.20
CA ARG A 285 24.35 -15.84 -9.60
C ARG A 285 23.41 -15.65 -8.40
N SER A 286 22.59 -16.65 -8.08
CA SER A 286 21.72 -16.56 -6.89
C SER A 286 22.50 -16.40 -5.59
N GLY A 287 23.72 -16.96 -5.51
CA GLY A 287 24.51 -16.98 -4.29
C GLY A 287 23.79 -17.73 -3.16
N ARG A 288 23.79 -17.19 -1.95
CA ARG A 288 23.16 -17.79 -0.76
C ARG A 288 21.64 -17.60 -0.66
N VAL A 289 20.98 -17.25 -1.77
CA VAL A 289 19.51 -17.21 -1.84
C VAL A 289 19.02 -18.61 -2.18
N TYR A 290 18.66 -19.38 -1.15
CA TYR A 290 18.27 -20.79 -1.28
C TYR A 290 16.76 -20.99 -1.44
N GLY A 291 16.38 -22.06 -2.15
CA GLY A 291 14.98 -22.51 -2.25
C GLY A 291 14.06 -21.58 -3.06
N PRO A 292 12.73 -21.66 -2.86
CA PRO A 292 11.75 -20.79 -3.53
C PRO A 292 11.72 -19.36 -2.95
N GLY A 293 12.65 -19.02 -2.06
CA GLY A 293 12.68 -17.73 -1.37
C GLY A 293 12.67 -16.55 -2.35
N HIS A 294 11.72 -15.66 -2.13
CA HIS A 294 11.64 -14.36 -2.77
C HIS A 294 12.46 -13.34 -1.99
N CYS A 295 12.95 -12.30 -2.64
CA CYS A 295 13.70 -11.23 -1.96
C CYS A 295 13.48 -9.87 -2.62
N TYR A 296 13.70 -8.80 -1.84
CA TYR A 296 13.66 -7.43 -2.31
C TYR A 296 15.09 -6.93 -2.49
N VAL A 297 15.39 -6.38 -3.66
CA VAL A 297 16.74 -5.94 -4.02
C VAL A 297 16.66 -4.62 -4.79
N MET A 298 17.53 -3.65 -4.50
CA MET A 298 17.62 -2.46 -5.34
C MET A 298 18.11 -2.82 -6.74
N PHE A 299 17.46 -2.24 -7.75
CA PHE A 299 17.67 -2.50 -9.17
C PHE A 299 19.14 -2.34 -9.60
N ASP A 300 19.78 -1.25 -9.16
CA ASP A 300 21.18 -0.97 -9.50
C ASP A 300 22.13 -2.04 -8.92
N LEU A 301 21.82 -2.56 -7.74
CA LEU A 301 22.62 -3.61 -7.09
C LEU A 301 22.50 -4.95 -7.82
N LEU A 302 21.35 -5.26 -8.41
CA LEU A 302 21.21 -6.43 -9.28
C LEU A 302 22.07 -6.34 -10.55
N LEU A 303 22.34 -5.13 -11.06
CA LEU A 303 23.17 -4.95 -12.25
C LEU A 303 24.66 -4.83 -11.95
N THR A 304 25.03 -4.49 -10.71
CA THR A 304 26.41 -4.22 -10.31
C THR A 304 27.06 -5.33 -9.48
N CYS A 305 26.31 -6.07 -8.66
CA CYS A 305 26.84 -7.17 -7.84
C CYS A 305 27.02 -8.46 -8.64
N ASP A 306 27.83 -9.39 -8.14
CA ASP A 306 28.06 -10.69 -8.80
C ASP A 306 27.02 -11.74 -8.36
N THR A 307 26.39 -11.51 -7.20
CA THR A 307 25.34 -12.39 -6.69
C THR A 307 24.12 -11.64 -6.17
N ILE A 308 22.95 -12.26 -6.28
CA ILE A 308 21.70 -11.76 -5.69
C ILE A 308 21.85 -11.66 -4.16
N SER A 309 22.50 -12.63 -3.50
CA SER A 309 22.72 -12.57 -2.05
C SER A 309 23.55 -11.36 -1.61
N GLU A 310 24.57 -10.99 -2.37
CA GLU A 310 25.38 -9.79 -2.10
C GLU A 310 24.54 -8.52 -2.30
N ALA A 311 23.75 -8.48 -3.39
CA ALA A 311 22.86 -7.36 -3.67
C ALA A 311 21.79 -7.16 -2.57
N VAL A 312 21.24 -8.25 -2.03
CA VAL A 312 20.33 -8.22 -0.86
C VAL A 312 21.02 -7.61 0.36
N GLN A 313 22.24 -8.06 0.67
CA GLN A 313 23.00 -7.53 1.80
C GLN A 313 23.22 -6.02 1.67
N LYS A 314 23.72 -5.57 0.51
CA LYS A 314 23.96 -4.16 0.22
C LYS A 314 22.67 -3.33 0.22
N THR A 315 21.56 -3.91 -0.23
CA THR A 315 20.23 -3.27 -0.15
C THR A 315 19.87 -3.00 1.31
N ASN A 316 19.98 -4.01 2.18
CA ASN A 316 19.70 -3.86 3.61
C ASN A 316 20.65 -2.85 4.28
N GLU A 317 21.92 -2.81 3.89
CA GLU A 317 22.88 -1.82 4.40
C GLU A 317 22.50 -0.39 4.00
N ARG A 318 22.04 -0.15 2.77
CA ARG A 318 21.56 1.16 2.33
C ARG A 318 20.30 1.59 3.08
N LEU A 319 19.32 0.70 3.19
CA LEU A 319 18.07 0.98 3.92
C LEU A 319 18.31 1.27 5.40
N LYS A 320 19.34 0.67 6.02
CA LYS A 320 19.73 0.97 7.40
C LYS A 320 20.40 2.34 7.56
N LYS A 321 21.03 2.91 6.52
CA LYS A 321 21.69 4.23 6.56
C LYS A 321 20.71 5.39 6.32
N GLU A 322 19.57 5.12 5.71
CA GLU A 322 18.52 6.10 5.43
C GLU A 322 17.53 6.28 6.59
N ASN A 323 17.63 5.43 7.62
CA ASN A 323 16.91 5.52 8.89
C ASN A 323 17.81 6.08 9.99
#